data_AF-A0A177QFE5-F1
#
_entry.id   AF-A0A177QFE5-F1
#
_cell.length_a   1.000
_cell.length_b   1.000
_cell.length_c   1.000
_cell.angle_alpha   90.00
_cell.angle_beta   90.00
_cell.angle_gamma   90.00
#
_symmetry.space_group_name_H-M   'P 1'
#
loop_
_entity.id
_entity.type
_entity.pdbx_description
1 polymer ?
#
loop_
_entity_poly.entity_id
_entity_poly.type
_entity_poly.pdbx_seq_one_letter_code
_entity_poly.pdbx_strand_id
1 'polypeptide(L)'
;MLEENLLKYFIEDILIAGAHTVPDIAKQVDTTDDVIVDIVEENNMTPSFTVARKIINLHQTVRPQLYHGFMQKAVKDAFMREIE
;
A
#
# COMPACT_ATOMS: atom_id res chain seq x y z
N MET A 1 -9.73 -10.76 7.33
CA MET A 1 -10.57 -9.70 6.69
C MET A 1 -9.72 -8.94 5.67
N LEU A 2 -10.32 -8.33 4.63
CA LEU A 2 -9.56 -7.60 3.60
C LEU A 2 -8.74 -6.43 4.20
N GLU A 3 -9.20 -5.87 5.33
CA GLU A 3 -8.51 -4.81 6.05
C GLU A 3 -7.29 -5.28 6.85
N GLU A 4 -7.29 -6.50 7.38
CA GLU A 4 -6.21 -7.02 8.25
C GLU A 4 -4.91 -7.26 7.49
N ASN A 5 -5.01 -7.53 6.18
CA ASN A 5 -3.86 -7.91 5.34
C ASN A 5 -3.60 -6.92 4.19
N LEU A 6 -4.18 -5.72 4.23
CA LEU A 6 -4.06 -4.76 3.13
C LEU A 6 -2.60 -4.38 2.82
N LEU A 7 -1.78 -4.24 3.87
CA LEU A 7 -0.36 -3.87 3.71
C LEU A 7 0.46 -4.99 3.07
N LYS A 8 0.16 -6.26 3.39
CA LYS A 8 0.76 -7.42 2.72
C LYS A 8 0.53 -7.34 1.21
N TYR A 9 -0.71 -7.11 0.79
CA TYR A 9 -1.04 -7.02 -0.63
C TYR A 9 -0.35 -5.84 -1.33
N PHE A 10 -0.18 -4.71 -0.65
CA PHE A 10 0.60 -3.60 -1.21
C PHE A 10 2.08 -3.96 -1.37
N ILE A 11 2.69 -4.62 -0.38
CA ILE A 11 4.09 -5.06 -0.48
C ILE A 11 4.24 -6.09 -1.61
N GLU A 12 3.38 -7.09 -1.68
CA GLU A 12 3.41 -8.10 -2.74
C GLU A 12 3.24 -7.48 -4.13
N ASP A 13 2.31 -6.54 -4.30
CA ASP A 13 2.12 -5.87 -5.59
C ASP A 13 3.32 -4.98 -5.97
N ILE A 14 3.95 -4.30 -5.00
CA ILE A 14 5.22 -3.57 -5.21
C ILE A 14 6.31 -4.52 -5.69
N LEU A 15 6.45 -5.70 -5.09
CA LEU A 15 7.45 -6.70 -5.46
C LEU A 15 7.17 -7.29 -6.86
N ILE A 16 5.91 -7.61 -7.17
CA ILE A 16 5.47 -8.13 -8.47
C ILE A 16 5.70 -7.09 -9.58
N ALA A 17 5.64 -5.79 -9.26
CA ALA A 17 6.00 -4.72 -10.20
C ALA A 17 7.46 -4.81 -10.68
N GLY A 18 8.33 -5.52 -9.95
CA GLY A 18 9.73 -5.77 -10.28
C GLY A 18 10.66 -4.57 -10.07
N ALA A 19 10.14 -3.43 -9.60
CA ALA A 19 10.92 -2.20 -9.41
C ALA A 19 11.62 -2.11 -8.04
N HIS A 20 11.23 -2.95 -7.08
CA HIS A 20 11.76 -2.93 -5.72
C HIS A 20 11.96 -4.35 -5.21
N THR A 21 13.01 -4.55 -4.40
CA THR A 21 13.23 -5.73 -3.58
C THR A 21 12.78 -5.49 -2.13
N VAL A 22 12.72 -6.52 -1.29
CA VAL A 22 12.42 -6.36 0.15
C VAL A 22 13.38 -5.37 0.84
N PRO A 23 14.71 -5.44 0.65
CA PRO A 23 15.63 -4.42 1.17
C PRO A 23 15.35 -2.99 0.67
N ASP A 24 14.96 -2.84 -0.60
CA ASP A 24 14.61 -1.52 -1.14
C ASP A 24 13.37 -0.95 -0.46
N ILE A 25 12.35 -1.78 -0.24
CA ILE A 25 11.12 -1.40 0.46
C ILE A 25 11.45 -1.00 1.90
N ALA A 26 12.19 -1.84 2.63
CA ALA A 26 12.58 -1.59 4.01
C ALA A 26 13.34 -0.25 4.15
N LYS A 27 14.27 0.02 3.23
CA LYS A 27 14.97 1.30 3.15
C LYS A 27 14.04 2.47 2.87
N GLN A 28 13.12 2.36 1.92
CA GLN A 28 12.18 3.44 1.58
C GLN A 28 11.18 3.74 2.71
N VAL A 29 10.76 2.71 3.44
CA VAL A 29 9.86 2.86 4.58
C VAL A 29 10.56 3.05 5.92
N ASP A 30 11.91 3.13 5.91
CA ASP A 30 12.76 3.42 7.08
C ASP A 30 12.55 2.41 8.22
N THR A 31 12.64 1.13 7.88
CA THR A 31 12.51 0.00 8.80
C THR A 31 13.51 -1.10 8.42
N THR A 32 13.56 -2.18 9.19
CA THR A 32 14.37 -3.36 8.86
C THR A 32 13.64 -4.31 7.90
N ASP A 33 14.42 -5.09 7.14
CA ASP A 33 13.90 -6.14 6.26
C ASP A 33 12.96 -7.10 7.01
N ASP A 34 13.32 -7.46 8.25
CA ASP A 34 12.52 -8.33 9.13
C ASP A 34 11.09 -7.81 9.31
N VAL A 35 10.89 -6.49 9.47
CA VAL A 35 9.55 -5.91 9.61
C VAL A 35 8.74 -6.09 8.32
N ILE A 36 9.38 -5.99 7.15
CA ILE A 36 8.71 -6.20 5.87
C ILE A 36 8.35 -7.68 5.68
N VAL A 37 9.28 -8.57 6.00
CA VAL A 37 9.06 -10.02 5.97
C VAL A 37 7.92 -10.40 6.91
N ASP A 38 7.93 -9.90 8.16
CA ASP A 38 6.87 -10.19 9.15
C ASP A 38 5.49 -9.73 8.67
N ILE A 39 5.39 -8.60 7.96
CA ILE A 39 4.12 -8.14 7.40
C ILE A 39 3.65 -9.09 6.28
N VAL A 40 4.55 -9.51 5.38
CA VAL A 40 4.22 -10.41 4.26
C VAL A 40 3.85 -11.82 4.75
N GLU A 41 4.56 -12.31 5.76
CA GLU A 41 4.32 -13.60 6.41
C GLU A 41 3.14 -13.55 7.41
N GLU A 42 2.49 -12.40 7.57
CA GLU A 42 1.37 -12.18 8.50
C GLU A 42 1.74 -12.36 9.99
N ASN A 43 3.04 -12.38 10.31
CA ASN A 43 3.57 -12.37 11.68
C ASN A 43 3.43 -10.99 12.35
N ASN A 44 3.27 -9.92 11.56
CA ASN A 44 3.02 -8.56 12.03
C ASN A 44 1.85 -7.91 11.28
N MET A 45 0.62 -8.24 11.70
CA MET A 45 -0.61 -7.68 11.12
C MET A 45 -0.94 -6.26 11.61
N THR A 46 -0.20 -5.74 12.60
CA THR A 46 -0.45 -4.40 13.17
C THR A 46 0.83 -3.56 13.22
N PRO A 47 1.46 -3.31 12.06
CA PRO A 47 2.66 -2.48 12.02
C PRO A 47 2.32 -1.06 12.48
N SER A 48 3.34 -0.32 12.89
CA SER A 48 3.15 1.07 13.30
C SER A 48 2.48 1.88 12.18
N PHE A 49 1.65 2.85 12.56
CA PHE A 49 0.98 3.73 11.60
C PHE A 49 1.97 4.42 10.64
N THR A 50 3.16 4.76 11.13
CA THR A 50 4.24 5.34 10.31
C THR A 50 4.68 4.38 9.21
N VAL A 51 4.91 3.11 9.53
CA VAL A 51 5.28 2.07 8.56
C VAL A 51 4.14 1.86 7.55
N ALA A 52 2.91 1.69 8.04
CA ALA A 52 1.73 1.55 7.20
C ALA A 52 1.58 2.69 6.19
N ARG A 53 1.69 3.95 6.65
CA ARG A 53 1.61 5.14 5.80
C ARG A 53 2.72 5.16 4.75
N LYS A 54 3.96 4.82 5.12
CA LYS A 54 5.09 4.82 4.19
C LYS A 54 4.92 3.71 3.12
N ILE A 55 4.42 2.54 3.48
CA ILE A 55 4.09 1.46 2.52
C ILE A 55 3.02 1.93 1.52
N ILE A 56 1.94 2.56 2.01
CA ILE A 56 0.86 3.08 1.15
C ILE A 56 1.41 4.12 0.17
N ASN A 57 2.24 5.05 0.64
CA ASN A 57 2.85 6.06 -0.21
C ASN A 57 3.76 5.42 -1.28
N LEU A 58 4.56 4.42 -0.90
CA LEU A 58 5.41 3.70 -1.86
C LEU A 58 4.55 3.02 -2.94
N HIS A 59 3.49 2.31 -2.53
CA HIS A 59 2.57 1.68 -3.47
C HIS A 59 1.92 2.70 -4.43
N GLN A 60 1.59 3.90 -3.96
CA GLN A 60 1.12 5.00 -4.83
C GLN A 60 2.13 5.39 -5.91
N THR A 61 3.42 5.43 -5.59
CA THR A 61 4.45 5.75 -6.57
C THR A 61 4.65 4.64 -7.61
N VAL A 62 4.44 3.37 -7.21
CA VAL A 62 4.57 2.20 -8.07
C VAL A 62 3.33 1.96 -8.94
N ARG A 63 2.14 2.31 -8.44
CA ARG A 63 0.84 2.11 -9.11
C ARG A 63 0.05 3.42 -9.29
N PRO A 64 0.64 4.50 -9.85
CA PRO A 64 -0.04 5.79 -9.92
C PRO A 64 -1.36 5.74 -10.69
N GLN A 65 -1.47 4.89 -11.70
CA GLN A 65 -2.69 4.73 -12.50
C GLN A 65 -3.87 4.17 -11.69
N LEU A 66 -3.60 3.23 -10.78
CA LEU A 66 -4.62 2.62 -9.91
C LEU A 66 -5.25 3.69 -9.01
N TYR A 67 -4.41 4.52 -8.37
CA TYR A 67 -4.88 5.59 -7.51
C TYR A 67 -5.58 6.71 -8.26
N HIS A 68 -5.10 7.08 -9.46
CA HIS A 68 -5.84 8.00 -10.32
C HIS A 68 -7.24 7.47 -10.65
N GLY A 69 -7.37 6.17 -10.96
CA GLY A 69 -8.67 5.54 -11.20
C GLY A 69 -9.61 5.60 -10.00
N PHE A 70 -9.10 5.34 -8.79
CA PHE A 70 -9.89 5.47 -7.56
C PHE A 70 -10.34 6.91 -7.31
N MET A 71 -9.45 7.89 -7.51
CA MET A 71 -9.79 9.31 -7.32
C MET A 71 -10.86 9.76 -8.33
N GLN A 72 -10.72 9.39 -9.61
CA GLN A 72 -11.73 9.70 -10.62
C GLN A 72 -13.09 9.10 -10.29
N LYS A 73 -13.12 7.84 -9.85
CA LYS A 73 -14.35 7.19 -9.41
C LYS A 73 -14.96 7.90 -8.19
N ALA A 74 -14.15 8.22 -7.18
CA ALA A 74 -14.62 8.88 -5.97
C ALA A 74 -15.21 10.27 -6.26
N VAL A 75 -14.57 11.06 -7.13
CA VAL A 75 -15.09 12.36 -7.57
C VAL A 75 -16.41 12.20 -8.33
N LYS A 76 -16.48 11.23 -9.24
CA LYS A 76 -17.72 10.93 -9.97
C LYS A 76 -18.86 10.55 -9.03
N ASP A 77 -18.60 9.66 -8.08
CA ASP A 77 -19.60 9.19 -7.13
C ASP A 77 -20.05 10.31 -6.18
N ALA A 78 -19.14 11.19 -5.75
CA ALA A 78 -19.47 12.37 -4.94
C ALA A 78 -20.36 13.35 -5.71
N PHE A 79 -20.02 13.63 -6.98
CA PHE A 79 -20.80 14.53 -7.84
C PHE A 79 -22.21 14.00 -8.10
N MET A 80 -22.38 12.69 -8.31
CA MET A 80 -23.70 12.10 -8.53
C MET A 80 -24.61 12.17 -7.29
N ARG A 81 -24.04 12.13 -6.07
CA ARG A 81 -24.81 12.29 -4.82
C ARG A 81 -25.32 13.70 -4.57
N GLU A 82 -24.74 14.73 -5.19
CA GLU A 82 -25.19 16.13 -5.05
C GLU A 82 -26.34 16.48 -6.02
N ILE A 83 -26.61 15.63 -7.00
CA ILE A 83 -27.65 15.83 -8.03
C ILE A 83 -28.94 15.05 -7.70
N GLU A 84 -28.90 14.17 -6.70
CA GLU A 84 -30.06 13.45 -6.14
C GLU A 84 -30.71 14.22 -4.98
#